data_AF-A0A151RHC2-F1
#
_entry.id   AF-A0A151RHC2-F1
#
_cell.length_a   1.000
_cell.length_b   1.000
_cell.length_c   1.000
_cell.angle_alpha   90.00
_cell.angle_beta   90.00
_cell.angle_gamma   90.00
#
_symmetry.space_group_name_H-M   'P 1'
#
loop_
_entity.id
_entity.type
_entity.pdbx_description
1 polymer ?
#
loop_
_entity_poly.entity_id
_entity_poly.type
_entity_poly.pdbx_seq_one_letter_code
_entity_poly.pdbx_strand_id
1 'polypeptide(L)' 'MLACKPADTPIEMNHSLAIYPDQIEMDKHRYQRLVGKLIYLSHTRPGIAYSVSIVSRFVHSPSEEHMTTIYRILDT' A
#
# COMPACT_ATOMS: atom_id res chain seq x y z
N MET A 1 7.88 17.35 -22.59
CA MET A 1 8.35 17.12 -21.21
C MET A 1 7.43 17.89 -20.28
N LEU A 2 6.42 17.22 -19.70
CA LEU A 2 5.47 17.85 -18.78
C LEU A 2 6.07 17.87 -17.38
N ALA A 3 6.11 19.05 -16.76
CA ALA A 3 6.65 19.27 -15.43
C ALA A 3 5.81 18.52 -14.38
N CYS A 4 6.34 17.41 -13.87
CA CYS A 4 5.80 16.74 -12.68
C CYS A 4 6.27 17.47 -11.43
N LYS A 5 5.33 17.96 -10.62
CA LYS A 5 5.62 18.51 -9.29
C LYS A 5 6.02 17.36 -8.35
N PRO A 6 7.14 17.45 -7.61
CA PRO A 6 7.49 16.43 -6.64
C PRO A 6 6.49 16.46 -5.48
N ALA A 7 5.96 15.29 -5.12
CA ALA A 7 5.12 15.14 -3.94
C ALA A 7 6.00 15.20 -2.67
N ASP A 8 5.58 16.01 -1.71
CA ASP A 8 6.27 16.25 -0.46
C ASP A 8 6.20 14.99 0.42
N THR A 9 7.22 14.13 0.29
CA THR A 9 7.59 12.98 1.13
C THR A 9 6.53 11.88 1.36
N PRO A 10 6.65 10.69 0.74
CA PRO A 10 5.56 9.71 0.79
C PRO A 10 5.55 8.80 2.04
N ILE A 11 6.64 8.64 2.79
CA ILE A 11 6.62 7.80 4.00
C ILE A 11 7.85 8.11 4.88
N GLU A 12 7.64 8.29 6.18
CA GLU A 12 8.73 8.44 7.15
C GLU A 12 9.38 7.06 7.37
N MET A 13 10.69 6.96 7.17
CA MET A 13 11.45 5.75 7.45
C MET A 13 11.51 5.52 8.96
N ASN A 14 11.23 4.29 9.40
CA ASN A 14 11.38 3.76 10.76
C ASN A 14 10.13 3.65 11.66
N HIS A 15 8.90 3.56 11.14
CA HIS A 15 7.81 3.07 11.98
C HIS A 15 7.86 1.53 12.08
N SER A 16 8.29 1.05 13.25
CA SER A 16 8.31 -0.37 13.61
C SER A 16 6.90 -0.97 13.55
N LEU A 17 6.58 -1.60 12.42
CA LEU A 17 5.40 -2.43 12.20
C LEU A 17 5.44 -3.68 13.10
N ALA A 18 5.09 -3.53 14.38
CA ALA A 18 4.94 -4.66 15.31
C ALA A 18 3.56 -5.31 15.16
N ILE A 19 3.52 -6.65 15.15
CA ILE A 19 2.29 -7.44 15.08
C ILE A 19 1.80 -7.67 16.51
N TYR A 20 0.57 -7.25 16.83
CA TYR A 20 -0.05 -7.48 18.13
C TYR A 20 -1.13 -8.58 18.04
N PRO A 21 -1.22 -9.48 19.04
CA PRO A 21 -2.17 -10.61 19.04
C PRO A 21 -3.65 -10.21 19.16
N ASP A 22 -3.95 -8.93 19.39
CA ASP A 22 -5.31 -8.37 19.52
C ASP A 22 -5.72 -7.55 18.27
N GLN A 23 -5.05 -7.77 17.13
CA GLN A 23 -5.43 -7.09 15.89
C GLN A 23 -6.77 -7.64 15.39
N ILE A 24 -7.78 -6.77 15.30
CA ILE A 24 -9.05 -7.02 14.61
C ILE A 24 -8.72 -7.69 13.28
N GLU A 25 -9.26 -8.89 13.06
CA GLU A 25 -9.05 -9.67 11.85
C GLU A 25 -9.62 -8.86 10.67
N MET A 26 -8.79 -7.99 10.07
CA MET A 26 -9.17 -7.31 8.85
C MET A 26 -9.45 -8.37 7.81
N ASP A 27 -10.52 -8.19 7.04
CA ASP A 27 -10.86 -9.04 5.89
C ASP A 27 -9.64 -9.20 4.97
N LYS A 28 -8.88 -10.27 5.19
CA LYS A 28 -7.70 -10.62 4.37
C LYS A 28 -8.08 -10.67 2.90
N HIS A 29 -9.28 -11.16 2.62
CA HIS A 29 -9.86 -11.18 1.28
C HIS A 29 -10.04 -9.78 0.67
N ARG A 30 -10.42 -8.77 1.47
CA ARG A 30 -10.51 -7.37 1.05
C ARG A 30 -9.13 -6.80 0.73
N TYR A 31 -8.13 -7.06 1.57
CA TYR A 31 -6.75 -6.64 1.33
C TYR A 31 -6.21 -7.24 0.03
N GLN A 32 -6.34 -8.55 -0.13
CA GLN A 32 -5.91 -9.28 -1.32
C GLN A 32 -6.56 -8.74 -2.59
N ARG A 33 -7.88 -8.48 -2.56
CA ARG A 33 -8.60 -7.90 -3.70
C ARG A 33 -8.09 -6.50 -4.06
N LEU A 34 -7.77 -5.67 -3.07
CA LEU A 34 -7.23 -4.33 -3.30
C LEU A 34 -5.80 -4.37 -3.85
N VAL A 35 -4.94 -5.23 -3.31
CA VAL A 35 -3.59 -5.46 -3.85
C VAL A 35 -3.66 -5.90 -5.31
N GLY A 36 -4.55 -6.82 -5.67
CA GLY A 36 -4.73 -7.25 -7.07
C GLY A 36 -5.10 -6.09 -8.02
N LYS A 37 -6.00 -5.19 -7.57
CA LYS A 37 -6.34 -3.98 -8.34
C LYS A 37 -5.14 -3.03 -8.47
N LEU A 38 -4.37 -2.87 -7.40
CA LEU A 38 -3.19 -2.01 -7.39
C LEU A 38 -2.08 -2.54 -8.31
N ILE A 39 -1.88 -3.85 -8.36
CA ILE A 39 -0.95 -4.47 -9.32
C ILE A 39 -1.38 -4.12 -10.74
N TYR A 40 -2.65 -4.30 -11.08
CA TYR A 40 -3.18 -3.90 -12.39
C TYR A 40 -2.93 -2.41 -12.70
N LEU A 41 -3.27 -1.52 -11.75
CA LEU A 41 -3.05 -0.07 -11.87
C LEU A 41 -1.56 0.29 -12.03
N SER A 42 -0.66 -0.44 -11.39
CA SER A 42 0.79 -0.16 -11.48
C SER A 42 1.35 -0.34 -12.89
N HIS A 43 0.74 -1.21 -13.70
CA HIS A 43 1.14 -1.42 -15.09
C HIS A 43 0.81 -0.22 -15.99
N THR A 44 -0.25 0.53 -15.68
CA THR A 44 -0.65 1.73 -16.43
C THR A 44 -0.17 3.02 -15.77
N ARG A 45 0.18 2.98 -14.47
CA ARG A 45 0.67 4.12 -13.69
C ARG A 45 1.96 3.75 -12.94
N PRO A 46 3.14 3.90 -13.57
CA PRO A 46 4.41 3.49 -12.95
C PRO A 46 4.77 4.28 -11.68
N GLY A 47 4.16 5.46 -11.45
CA GLY A 47 4.38 6.27 -10.26
C GLY A 47 3.96 5.61 -8.93
N ILE A 48 3.13 4.57 -8.97
CA ILE A 48 2.71 3.83 -7.76
C ILE A 48 3.36 2.43 -7.66
N ALA A 49 4.06 1.97 -8.70
CA ALA A 49 4.56 0.59 -8.78
C ALA A 49 5.48 0.20 -7.62
N TYR A 50 6.30 1.14 -7.15
CA TYR A 50 7.14 0.92 -5.99
C TYR A 50 6.30 0.65 -4.73
N SER A 51 5.34 1.53 -4.41
CA SER A 51 4.45 1.38 -3.26
C SER A 51 3.64 0.09 -3.33
N VAL A 52 3.16 -0.27 -4.53
CA VAL A 52 2.44 -1.53 -4.78
C VAL A 52 3.30 -2.76 -4.48
N SER A 53 4.60 -2.74 -4.84
CA SER A 53 5.53 -3.84 -4.58
C SER A 53 5.84 -4.06 -3.09
N ILE A 54 5.65 -3.04 -2.26
CA ILE A 54 5.82 -3.12 -0.81
C ILE A 54 4.57 -3.74 -0.19
N VAL A 55 3.37 -3.20 -0.49
CA VAL A 55 2.11 -3.71 0.06
C VAL A 55 1.81 -5.15 -0.40
N SER A 56 2.24 -5.56 -1.60
CA SER A 56 2.02 -6.92 -2.08
C SER A 56 2.72 -8.01 -1.25
N ARG A 57 3.70 -7.67 -0.42
CA ARG A 57 4.41 -8.62 0.45
C ARG A 57 3.58 -9.06 1.65
N PHE A 58 2.61 -8.25 2.06
CA PHE A 58 1.83 -8.45 3.29
C PHE A 58 0.47 -9.11 3.06
N VAL A 59 0.24 -9.66 1.87
CA VAL A 59 -0.99 -10.36 1.43
C VAL A 59 -1.37 -11.54 2.34
N HIS A 60 -0.40 -12.18 2.98
CA HIS A 60 -0.64 -13.32 3.87
C HIS A 60 -1.01 -12.93 5.30
N SER A 61 -0.60 -11.75 5.75
CA SER A 61 -0.83 -11.22 7.10
C SER A 61 -0.93 -9.69 7.06
N PRO A 62 -2.05 -9.14 6.56
CA PRO A 62 -2.22 -7.70 6.46
C PRO A 62 -2.46 -7.07 7.83
N SER A 63 -2.10 -5.78 7.97
CA SER A 63 -2.30 -4.98 9.18
C SER A 63 -3.06 -3.71 8.84
N GLU A 64 -3.59 -3.01 9.84
CA GLU A 64 -4.29 -1.74 9.62
C GLU A 64 -3.43 -0.69 8.92
N GLU A 65 -2.13 -0.64 9.23
CA GLU A 65 -1.18 0.24 8.56
C GLU A 65 -1.01 -0.09 7.07
N HIS A 66 -0.93 -1.39 6.75
CA HIS A 66 -0.89 -1.83 5.36
C HIS A 66 -2.15 -1.40 4.60
N MET A 67 -3.30 -1.45 5.25
CA MET A 67 -4.58 -1.08 4.63
C MET A 67 -4.71 0.43 4.46
N THR A 68 -4.24 1.21 5.44
CA THR A 68 -4.13 2.67 5.32
C THR A 68 -3.22 3.06 4.16
N THR A 69 -2.10 2.35 3.98
CA THR A 69 -1.18 2.58 2.85
C THR A 69 -1.86 2.31 1.50
N ILE A 70 -2.65 1.24 1.39
CA ILE A 70 -3.46 0.97 0.19
C ILE A 70 -4.41 2.14 -0.12
N TYR A 71 -5.10 2.69 0.87
CA TYR A 71 -5.99 3.84 0.66
C TYR A 71 -5.22 5.09 0.22
N ARG A 72 -4.03 5.35 0.78
CA ARG A 72 -3.17 6.47 0.35
C ARG A 72 -2.72 6.31 -1.10
N ILE A 73 -2.34 5.10 -1.53
CA ILE A 73 -1.96 4.84 -2.93
C ILE A 73 -3.14 5.08 -3.89
N LEU A 74 -4.37 4.75 -3.46
CA LEU A 74 -5.57 4.96 -4.27
C LEU A 74 -5.98 6.44 -4.37
N ASP A 75 -5.65 7.25 -3.36
CA ASP A 75 -5.92 8.69 -3.33
C ASP A 75 -4.87 9.51 -4.10
N THR A 76 -3.71 8.91 -4.42
CA THR A 76 -2.64 9.55 -5.20
C THR A 76 -2.97 9.58 -6.67
#